data_AF-A0A4U1JHH6-F1
#
_entry.id   AF-A0A4U1JHH6-F1
#
_cell.length_a   1.000
_cell.length_b   1.000
_cell.length_c   1.000
_cell.angle_alpha   90.00
_cell.angle_beta   90.00
_cell.angle_gamma   90.00
#
_symmetry.space_group_name_H-M   'P 1'
#
loop_
_entity.id
_entity.type
_entity.pdbx_description
1 polymer ?
#
loop_
_entity_poly.entity_id
_entity_poly.type
_entity_poly.pdbx_seq_one_letter_code
_entity_poly.pdbx_strand_id
1 'polypeptide(L)'
;MPLHPRTELDADVSRALSALGAETSEPALDALVAPGAAAAALERLPPSAPFLLRAAPPLGSVSSRHGPEPEAPVWIRGTLGGADVRIAPLRLAEGERPTAGRVARLVVTTEERPCCDATTCTNRRTLAAAWVELEREDKSAAPRRLLVAAAVDLDGDRACARVVRAATPLAGAFAAPLEAAEGTLPAPAAPDVQPEEPVLPAGKLARFALRLEGERLVLRDHENQGPRTNARRNTVLGSILLALALALWVQAVRAFRAGDRNLTIGFASAAALVTLSGYAFVSVARFGARYRALSAPLFWAGRDRFVIAPWVSRTGAVDLLPEGRLGAAIAMEEVRGVSTPRRDDLVAVEINSDHGPMDVFLTEDAALAAYWAAALRRALGDMAHPGTRASARKRARERAAGEVPAAAAMNEVTR
;
A
#
# COMPACT_ATOMS: atom_id res chain seq x y z
N MET A 1 18.79 -14.02 9.33
CA MET A 1 19.48 -14.13 8.04
C MET A 1 19.92 -12.72 7.66
N PRO A 2 21.21 -12.47 7.42
CA PRO A 2 21.68 -11.13 7.08
C PRO A 2 21.14 -10.71 5.71
N LEU A 3 20.70 -9.46 5.59
CA LEU A 3 20.25 -8.83 4.35
C LEU A 3 21.43 -8.69 3.39
N HIS A 4 21.48 -9.54 2.36
CA HIS A 4 22.44 -9.42 1.25
C HIS A 4 21.91 -8.47 0.15
N PRO A 5 22.82 -7.83 -0.62
CA PRO A 5 22.54 -6.64 -1.41
C PRO A 5 21.85 -6.94 -2.74
N ARG A 6 21.01 -5.98 -3.18
CA ARG A 6 20.35 -5.86 -4.48
C ARG A 6 19.33 -6.97 -4.76
N THR A 7 18.13 -6.74 -4.26
CA THR A 7 16.93 -7.44 -4.74
C THR A 7 16.76 -7.21 -6.25
N GLU A 8 16.03 -8.09 -6.95
CA GLU A 8 15.66 -7.87 -8.36
C GLU A 8 14.99 -6.49 -8.55
N LEU A 9 14.22 -6.06 -7.54
CA LEU A 9 13.65 -4.72 -7.46
C LEU A 9 14.72 -3.62 -7.50
N ASP A 10 15.76 -3.69 -6.65
CA ASP A 10 16.79 -2.64 -6.60
C ASP A 10 17.51 -2.48 -7.95
N ALA A 11 17.79 -3.58 -8.63
CA ALA A 11 18.41 -3.56 -9.95
C ALA A 11 17.49 -2.91 -11.00
N ASP A 12 16.21 -3.30 -11.04
CA ASP A 12 15.23 -2.76 -11.97
C ASP A 12 14.92 -1.28 -11.71
N VAL A 13 14.84 -0.88 -10.44
CA VAL A 13 14.64 0.52 -10.02
C VAL A 13 15.86 1.35 -10.37
N SER A 14 17.07 0.87 -10.07
CA SER A 14 18.30 1.55 -10.47
C SER A 14 18.35 1.75 -11.98
N ARG A 15 17.95 0.73 -12.77
CA ARG A 15 17.88 0.83 -14.23
C ARG A 15 16.87 1.88 -14.68
N ALA A 16 15.67 1.89 -14.09
CA ALA A 16 14.62 2.86 -14.39
C ALA A 16 15.08 4.30 -14.13
N LEU A 17 15.68 4.55 -12.96
CA LEU A 17 16.19 5.86 -12.56
C LEU A 17 17.37 6.31 -13.44
N SER A 18 18.34 5.43 -13.69
CA SER A 18 19.46 5.76 -14.58
C SER A 18 18.99 6.07 -16.00
N ALA A 19 17.98 5.37 -16.52
CA ALA A 19 17.43 5.67 -17.84
C ALA A 19 16.75 7.06 -17.91
N LEU A 20 16.24 7.56 -16.79
CA LEU A 20 15.72 8.92 -16.63
C LEU A 20 16.82 9.97 -16.37
N GLY A 21 18.07 9.57 -16.14
CA GLY A 21 19.15 10.47 -15.72
C GLY A 21 19.04 10.88 -14.24
N ALA A 22 18.59 9.95 -13.39
CA ALA A 22 18.50 10.10 -11.94
C ALA A 22 19.26 8.98 -11.21
N GLU A 23 19.64 9.23 -9.96
CA GLU A 23 20.29 8.25 -9.09
C GLU A 23 19.32 7.72 -8.01
N THR A 24 19.58 6.53 -7.45
CA THR A 24 18.78 5.97 -6.35
C THR A 24 18.89 6.78 -5.06
N SER A 25 19.99 7.52 -4.90
CA SER A 25 20.28 8.45 -3.81
C SER A 25 19.53 9.79 -3.95
N GLU A 26 19.05 10.12 -5.15
CA GLU A 26 18.40 11.39 -5.44
C GLU A 26 17.06 11.50 -4.69
N PRO A 27 16.75 12.65 -4.04
CA PRO A 27 15.45 12.85 -3.41
C PRO A 27 14.30 12.73 -4.42
N ALA A 28 13.26 11.98 -4.05
CA ALA A 28 12.07 11.80 -4.87
C ALA A 28 10.81 12.32 -4.18
N LEU A 29 9.99 13.05 -4.93
CA LEU A 29 8.73 13.61 -4.47
C LEU A 29 7.63 12.56 -4.55
N ASP A 30 6.77 12.51 -3.54
CA ASP A 30 5.56 11.69 -3.56
C ASP A 30 4.42 12.43 -2.87
N ALA A 31 3.59 13.10 -3.66
CA ALA A 31 2.46 13.85 -3.13
C ALA A 31 1.25 12.98 -2.75
N LEU A 32 1.25 11.68 -3.06
CA LEU A 32 0.25 10.74 -2.53
C LEU A 32 0.55 10.38 -1.07
N VAL A 33 1.85 10.28 -0.75
CA VAL A 33 2.32 9.80 0.56
C VAL A 33 2.79 10.94 1.47
N ALA A 34 3.24 12.07 0.92
CA ALA A 34 3.73 13.21 1.68
C ALA A 34 3.45 14.53 0.92
N PRO A 35 2.17 14.91 0.74
CA PRO A 35 1.78 16.08 -0.07
C PRO A 35 2.46 17.37 0.38
N GLY A 36 2.57 17.59 1.70
CA GLY A 36 3.22 18.77 2.25
C GLY A 36 4.73 18.79 1.98
N ALA A 37 5.42 17.66 2.15
CA ALA A 37 6.85 17.54 1.86
C ALA A 37 7.15 17.75 0.38
N ALA A 38 6.33 17.16 -0.50
CA ALA A 38 6.48 17.31 -1.95
C ALA A 38 6.32 18.77 -2.39
N ALA A 39 5.29 19.46 -1.89
CA ALA A 39 5.07 20.89 -2.14
C ALA A 39 6.26 21.74 -1.66
N ALA A 40 6.67 21.58 -0.40
CA ALA A 40 7.78 22.35 0.18
C ALA A 40 9.13 22.06 -0.49
N ALA A 41 9.34 20.86 -1.01
CA ALA A 41 10.55 20.52 -1.75
C ALA A 41 10.60 21.22 -3.11
N LEU A 42 9.48 21.29 -3.83
CA LEU A 42 9.39 22.01 -5.11
C LEU A 42 9.65 23.51 -4.95
N GLU A 43 9.10 24.12 -3.91
CA GLU A 43 9.29 25.56 -3.63
C GLU A 43 10.75 25.93 -3.32
N ARG A 44 11.55 24.97 -2.84
CA ARG A 44 12.98 25.17 -2.54
C ARG A 44 13.91 24.93 -3.72
N LEU A 45 13.40 24.35 -4.82
CA LEU A 45 14.24 24.07 -5.99
C LEU A 45 14.60 25.36 -6.73
N PRO A 46 15.83 25.51 -7.22
CA PRO A 46 16.18 26.63 -8.07
C PRO A 46 15.45 26.54 -9.43
N PRO A 47 15.24 27.66 -10.13
CA PRO A 47 14.69 27.67 -11.48
C PRO A 47 15.42 26.71 -12.40
N SER A 48 14.68 25.97 -13.22
CA SER A 48 15.21 24.96 -14.14
C SER A 48 15.95 23.79 -13.48
N ALA A 49 15.83 23.60 -12.16
CA ALA A 49 16.35 22.40 -11.50
C ALA A 49 15.56 21.17 -11.92
N PRO A 50 16.21 20.03 -12.16
CA PRO A 50 15.49 18.79 -12.40
C PRO A 50 14.86 18.29 -11.10
N PHE A 51 13.71 17.63 -11.20
CA PHE A 51 13.04 16.98 -10.08
C PHE A 51 12.57 15.59 -10.47
N LEU A 52 12.43 14.72 -9.47
CA LEU A 52 11.94 13.36 -9.64
C LEU A 52 10.65 13.19 -8.85
N LEU A 53 9.58 12.81 -9.52
CA LEU A 53 8.25 12.64 -8.95
C LEU A 53 7.79 11.19 -9.11
N ARG A 54 7.22 10.62 -8.06
CA ARG A 54 6.45 9.38 -8.14
C ARG A 54 4.98 9.70 -8.40
N ALA A 55 4.41 9.06 -9.42
CA ALA A 55 3.00 9.16 -9.76
C ALA A 55 2.42 7.76 -9.97
N ALA A 56 1.09 7.63 -9.99
CA ALA A 56 0.44 6.33 -10.16
C ALA A 56 -0.45 6.32 -11.41
N PRO A 57 -0.34 5.30 -12.29
CA PRO A 57 -1.29 5.11 -13.39
C PRO A 57 -2.73 4.91 -12.89
N PRO A 58 -3.73 5.11 -13.75
CA PRO A 58 -5.09 4.68 -13.46
C PRO A 58 -5.11 3.20 -13.11
N LEU A 59 -6.02 2.84 -12.23
CA LEU A 59 -6.23 1.45 -11.84
C LEU A 59 -6.85 0.64 -12.99
N GLY A 60 -6.62 -0.67 -12.99
CA GLY A 60 -7.16 -1.58 -14.00
C GLY A 60 -8.63 -1.95 -13.75
N SER A 61 -9.04 -3.10 -14.29
CA SER A 61 -10.45 -3.49 -14.30
C SER A 61 -10.99 -3.75 -12.88
N VAL A 62 -12.28 -3.45 -12.67
CA VAL A 62 -13.00 -3.70 -11.41
C VAL A 62 -13.91 -4.91 -11.59
N SER A 63 -14.04 -5.72 -10.55
CA SER A 63 -14.99 -6.84 -10.53
C SER A 63 -15.96 -6.71 -9.34
N SER A 64 -17.04 -7.50 -9.35
CA SER A 64 -17.99 -7.50 -8.23
C SER A 64 -17.45 -8.12 -6.93
N ARG A 65 -16.36 -8.91 -7.02
CA ARG A 65 -15.79 -9.66 -5.88
C ARG A 65 -14.47 -9.11 -5.38
N HIS A 66 -13.74 -8.41 -6.23
CA HIS A 66 -12.42 -7.87 -5.92
C HIS A 66 -12.37 -6.41 -6.33
N GLY A 67 -11.51 -5.66 -5.65
CA GLY A 67 -11.20 -4.28 -6.00
C GLY A 67 -10.59 -4.16 -7.40
N PRO A 68 -10.20 -2.95 -7.79
CA PRO A 68 -9.52 -2.76 -9.05
C PRO A 68 -8.19 -3.52 -9.12
N GLU A 69 -7.81 -3.91 -10.33
CA GLU A 69 -6.47 -4.43 -10.59
C GLU A 69 -5.39 -3.37 -10.28
N PRO A 70 -4.37 -3.72 -9.49
CA PRO A 70 -3.35 -2.78 -9.09
C PRO A 70 -2.36 -2.53 -10.22
N GLU A 71 -2.04 -1.25 -10.41
CA GLU A 71 -0.94 -0.81 -11.26
C GLU A 71 0.23 -0.27 -10.43
N ALA A 72 1.45 -0.61 -10.84
CA ALA A 72 2.65 -0.09 -10.19
C ALA A 72 2.83 1.41 -10.45
N PRO A 73 3.39 2.18 -9.50
CA PRO A 73 3.71 3.57 -9.75
C PRO A 73 4.74 3.72 -10.88
N VAL A 74 4.88 4.95 -11.34
CA VAL A 74 5.86 5.35 -12.35
C VAL A 74 6.73 6.48 -11.79
N TRP A 75 7.92 6.60 -12.34
CA TRP A 75 8.83 7.72 -12.14
C TRP A 75 8.62 8.75 -13.24
N ILE A 76 8.48 10.02 -12.86
CA ILE A 76 8.45 11.17 -13.75
C ILE A 76 9.67 12.03 -13.46
N ARG A 77 10.50 12.24 -14.47
CA ARG A 77 11.60 13.22 -14.44
C ARG A 77 11.15 14.47 -15.19
N GLY A 78 11.14 15.60 -14.50
CA GLY A 78 10.82 16.90 -15.07
C GLY A 78 11.87 17.94 -14.72
N THR A 79 11.68 19.14 -15.25
CA THR A 79 12.52 20.32 -14.97
C THR A 79 11.62 21.42 -14.45
N LEU A 80 11.99 22.09 -13.36
CA LEU A 80 11.17 23.14 -12.74
C LEU A 80 10.89 24.27 -13.73
N GLY A 81 9.61 24.49 -14.03
CA GLY A 81 9.14 25.45 -15.03
C GLY A 81 9.09 24.92 -16.46
N GLY A 82 9.24 23.61 -16.66
CA GLY A 82 9.18 22.95 -17.96
C GLY A 82 8.06 21.91 -18.05
N ALA A 83 7.34 21.91 -19.18
CA ALA A 83 6.25 20.96 -19.44
C ALA A 83 6.73 19.59 -19.95
N ASP A 84 7.94 19.51 -20.50
CA ASP A 84 8.49 18.27 -21.03
C ASP A 84 8.93 17.35 -19.89
N VAL A 85 8.57 16.07 -20.00
CA VAL A 85 8.84 15.05 -18.99
C VAL A 85 9.34 13.76 -19.61
N ARG A 86 10.09 13.00 -18.83
CA ARG A 86 10.44 11.60 -19.14
C ARG A 86 9.82 10.69 -18.09
N ILE A 87 9.21 9.60 -18.51
CA ILE A 87 8.43 8.71 -17.65
C ILE A 87 8.97 7.29 -17.79
N ALA A 88 9.28 6.64 -16.68
CA ALA A 88 9.69 5.24 -16.63
C ALA A 88 8.77 4.44 -15.67
N PRO A 89 8.51 3.16 -15.94
CA PRO A 89 7.89 2.28 -14.94
C PRO A 89 8.75 2.20 -13.67
N LEU A 90 8.13 1.84 -12.53
CA LEU A 90 8.88 1.59 -11.28
C LEU A 90 10.02 0.60 -11.48
N ARG A 91 9.73 -0.49 -12.21
CA ARG A 91 10.68 -1.55 -12.59
C ARG A 91 10.84 -1.50 -14.10
N LEU A 92 12.03 -1.16 -14.59
CA LEU A 92 12.33 -1.12 -16.02
C LEU A 92 13.05 -2.42 -16.42
N ALA A 93 12.44 -3.18 -17.33
CA ALA A 93 13.08 -4.40 -17.84
C ALA A 93 14.29 -4.05 -18.74
N GLU A 94 15.16 -5.03 -18.94
CA GLU A 94 16.31 -4.87 -19.83
C GLU A 94 15.88 -4.57 -21.27
N GLY A 95 16.44 -3.51 -21.87
CA GLY A 95 16.14 -3.08 -23.23
C GLY A 95 14.94 -2.13 -23.38
N GLU A 96 14.12 -1.96 -22.34
CA GLU A 96 13.05 -0.97 -22.34
C GLU A 96 13.60 0.47 -22.18
N ARG A 97 12.82 1.46 -22.64
CA ARG A 97 13.21 2.88 -22.60
C ARG A 97 12.12 3.73 -21.96
N PRO A 98 12.47 4.80 -21.24
CA PRO A 98 11.51 5.77 -20.77
C PRO A 98 10.76 6.41 -21.94
N THR A 99 9.48 6.69 -21.73
CA THR A 99 8.65 7.44 -22.68
C THR A 99 8.84 8.94 -22.43
N ALA A 100 9.10 9.70 -23.49
CA ALA A 100 9.00 11.16 -23.43
C ALA A 100 7.52 11.57 -23.50
N GLY A 101 7.18 12.71 -22.90
CA GLY A 101 5.85 13.29 -22.98
C GLY A 101 5.89 14.75 -22.59
N ARG A 102 4.75 15.42 -22.73
CA ARG A 102 4.57 16.80 -22.32
C ARG A 102 3.32 16.91 -21.46
N VAL A 103 3.42 17.59 -20.33
CA VAL A 103 2.28 17.82 -19.43
C VAL A 103 1.40 18.89 -20.04
N ALA A 104 0.16 18.53 -20.36
CA ALA A 104 -0.82 19.46 -20.90
C ALA A 104 -1.46 20.30 -19.80
N ARG A 105 -1.81 19.66 -18.67
CA ARG A 105 -2.48 20.27 -17.51
C ARG A 105 -2.53 19.32 -16.32
N LEU A 106 -2.85 19.86 -15.16
CA LEU A 106 -3.26 19.09 -13.99
C LEU A 106 -4.76 19.28 -13.79
N VAL A 107 -5.49 18.18 -13.57
CA VAL A 107 -6.94 18.18 -13.39
C VAL A 107 -7.28 17.64 -12.01
N VAL A 108 -8.02 18.43 -11.22
CA VAL A 108 -8.59 18.00 -9.94
C VAL A 108 -10.00 17.47 -10.17
N THR A 109 -10.22 16.19 -9.85
CA THR A 109 -11.53 15.53 -9.88
C THR A 109 -12.04 15.28 -8.47
N THR A 110 -13.36 15.33 -8.29
CA THR A 110 -14.02 14.94 -7.05
C THR A 110 -14.98 13.79 -7.30
N GLU A 111 -15.15 12.94 -6.29
CA GLU A 111 -16.13 11.87 -6.30
C GLU A 111 -16.70 11.71 -4.89
N GLU A 112 -18.03 11.77 -4.77
CA GLU A 112 -18.69 11.48 -3.51
C GLU A 112 -18.93 9.99 -3.33
N ARG A 113 -18.67 9.51 -2.11
CA ARG A 113 -18.79 8.11 -1.75
C ARG A 113 -19.47 7.94 -0.39
N PRO A 114 -20.14 6.82 -0.12
CA PRO A 114 -20.60 6.49 1.23
C PRO A 114 -19.48 6.59 2.27
N CYS A 115 -19.83 7.03 3.48
CA CYS A 115 -18.87 7.16 4.58
C CYS A 115 -18.29 5.82 5.04
N CYS A 116 -19.15 4.78 5.09
CA CYS A 116 -18.96 3.44 5.64
C CYS A 116 -20.03 2.47 5.14
N ASP A 117 -19.80 1.18 5.36
CA ASP A 117 -20.69 0.10 4.90
C ASP A 117 -21.91 -0.08 5.84
N ALA A 118 -22.04 0.73 6.90
CA ALA A 118 -23.17 0.66 7.80
C ALA A 118 -24.43 1.18 7.10
N THR A 119 -25.47 0.34 7.05
CA THR A 119 -26.76 0.65 6.41
C THR A 119 -27.48 1.86 7.00
N THR A 120 -27.11 2.28 8.21
CA THR A 120 -27.67 3.45 8.91
C THR A 120 -26.83 4.72 8.74
N CYS A 121 -25.62 4.66 8.15
CA CYS A 121 -24.84 5.86 7.88
C CYS A 121 -25.37 6.56 6.63
N THR A 122 -25.80 7.82 6.79
CA THR A 122 -26.15 8.71 5.68
C THR A 122 -25.01 9.67 5.31
N ASN A 123 -23.91 9.69 6.07
CA ASN A 123 -22.77 10.54 5.77
C ASN A 123 -22.14 10.12 4.43
N ARG A 124 -21.57 11.11 3.74
CA ARG A 124 -20.79 10.94 2.52
C ARG A 124 -19.40 11.50 2.75
N ARG A 125 -18.44 10.99 2.00
CA ARG A 125 -17.06 11.48 1.93
C ARG A 125 -16.77 11.89 0.51
N THR A 126 -15.96 12.92 0.36
CA THR A 126 -15.45 13.35 -0.93
C THR A 126 -14.04 12.83 -1.09
N LEU A 127 -13.81 12.10 -2.18
CA LEU A 127 -12.49 11.82 -2.70
C LEU A 127 -12.13 12.94 -3.68
N ALA A 128 -11.11 13.72 -3.35
CA ALA A 128 -10.47 14.62 -4.30
C ALA A 128 -9.19 13.96 -4.84
N ALA A 129 -8.92 14.10 -6.13
CA ALA A 129 -7.73 13.55 -6.77
C ALA A 129 -7.19 14.50 -7.83
N ALA A 130 -5.87 14.73 -7.85
CA ALA A 130 -5.17 15.48 -8.89
C ALA A 130 -4.47 14.53 -9.87
N TRP A 131 -4.76 14.73 -11.15
CA TRP A 131 -4.21 13.96 -12.25
C TRP A 131 -3.37 14.86 -13.15
N VAL A 132 -2.13 14.45 -13.42
CA VAL A 132 -1.34 14.99 -14.53
C VAL A 132 -1.87 14.39 -15.83
N GLU A 133 -2.33 15.24 -16.75
CA GLU A 133 -2.68 14.83 -18.11
C GLU A 133 -1.52 15.13 -19.05
N LEU A 134 -1.11 14.12 -19.82
CA LEU A 134 -0.10 14.29 -20.86
C LEU A 134 -0.77 14.66 -22.19
N GLU A 135 -0.06 15.43 -23.01
CA GLU A 135 -0.42 15.68 -24.40
C GLU A 135 -0.59 14.34 -25.14
N ARG A 136 -1.62 14.29 -25.98
CA ARG A 136 -1.93 13.08 -26.74
C ARG A 136 -1.06 13.02 -27.99
N GLU A 137 -0.46 11.86 -28.25
CA GLU A 137 0.21 11.61 -29.53
C GLU A 137 -0.81 11.59 -30.69
N ASP A 138 -2.02 11.07 -30.44
CA ASP A 138 -3.15 11.11 -31.36
C ASP A 138 -4.36 11.78 -30.71
N LYS A 139 -4.98 12.74 -31.40
CA LYS A 139 -6.19 13.44 -30.96
C LYS A 139 -7.34 12.48 -30.65
N SER A 140 -7.40 11.32 -31.31
CA SER A 140 -8.44 10.31 -31.13
C SER A 140 -8.27 9.47 -29.85
N ALA A 141 -7.06 9.41 -29.26
CA ALA A 141 -6.78 8.62 -28.08
C ALA A 141 -7.26 9.29 -26.78
N ALA A 142 -7.57 8.51 -25.75
CA ALA A 142 -7.79 9.04 -24.42
C ALA A 142 -6.48 9.64 -23.87
N PRO A 143 -6.53 10.73 -23.09
CA PRO A 143 -5.33 11.33 -22.53
C PRO A 143 -4.71 10.37 -21.51
N ARG A 144 -3.39 10.19 -21.57
CA ARG A 144 -2.67 9.45 -20.53
C ARG A 144 -2.67 10.30 -19.26
N ARG A 145 -3.31 9.78 -18.21
CA ARG A 145 -3.42 10.44 -16.90
C ARG A 145 -2.54 9.74 -15.87
N LEU A 146 -1.93 10.49 -14.97
CA LEU A 146 -1.14 9.97 -13.85
C LEU A 146 -1.59 10.66 -12.55
N LEU A 147 -2.00 9.87 -11.56
CA LEU A 147 -2.41 10.35 -10.25
C LEU A 147 -1.18 10.84 -9.48
N VAL A 148 -1.22 12.08 -9.00
CA VAL A 148 -0.10 12.70 -8.27
C VAL A 148 -0.47 13.09 -6.84
N ALA A 149 -1.74 13.36 -6.55
CA ALA A 149 -2.21 13.62 -5.20
C ALA A 149 -3.65 13.13 -5.03
N ALA A 150 -4.01 12.73 -3.81
CA ALA A 150 -5.37 12.35 -3.46
C ALA A 150 -5.62 12.63 -1.98
N ALA A 151 -6.85 13.01 -1.64
CA ALA A 151 -7.30 13.15 -0.26
C ALA A 151 -8.76 12.71 -0.14
N VAL A 152 -9.11 12.19 1.04
CA VAL A 152 -10.48 11.83 1.40
C VAL A 152 -10.86 12.59 2.65
N ASP A 153 -12.02 13.22 2.62
CA ASP A 153 -12.57 13.93 3.78
C ASP A 153 -14.10 13.82 3.78
N LEU A 154 -14.72 14.07 4.93
CA LEU A 154 -16.18 14.23 5.03
C LEU A 154 -16.63 15.57 4.48
N ASP A 155 -15.73 16.56 4.56
CA ASP A 155 -15.91 17.90 4.04
C ASP A 155 -15.27 18.01 2.66
N GLY A 156 -16.10 18.15 1.63
CA GLY A 156 -15.66 18.21 0.24
C GLY A 156 -14.66 19.33 -0.04
N ASP A 157 -14.86 20.50 0.56
CA ASP A 157 -13.98 21.65 0.36
C ASP A 157 -12.61 21.39 0.98
N ARG A 158 -12.58 20.72 2.14
CA ARG A 158 -11.33 20.33 2.80
C ARG A 158 -10.56 19.27 2.01
N ALA A 159 -11.24 18.27 1.47
CA ALA A 159 -10.62 17.28 0.58
C ALA A 159 -9.98 17.96 -0.63
N CYS A 160 -10.73 18.85 -1.31
CA CYS A 160 -10.25 19.61 -2.45
C CYS A 160 -9.09 20.52 -2.09
N ALA A 161 -9.20 21.31 -1.03
CA ALA A 161 -8.17 22.26 -0.61
C ALA A 161 -6.84 21.57 -0.27
N ARG A 162 -6.88 20.36 0.30
CA ARG A 162 -5.70 19.52 0.54
C ARG A 162 -5.04 19.05 -0.75
N VAL A 163 -5.83 18.61 -1.73
CA VAL A 163 -5.31 18.20 -3.04
C VAL A 163 -4.76 19.38 -3.83
N VAL A 164 -5.47 20.51 -3.84
CA VAL A 164 -5.02 21.76 -4.49
C VAL A 164 -3.70 22.25 -3.89
N ARG A 165 -3.53 22.18 -2.57
CA ARG A 165 -2.27 22.53 -1.90
C ARG A 165 -1.07 21.75 -2.46
N ALA A 166 -1.23 20.46 -2.74
CA ALA A 166 -0.18 19.64 -3.33
C ALA A 166 -0.04 19.86 -4.85
N ALA A 167 -1.17 20.03 -5.54
CA ALA A 167 -1.21 20.14 -7.00
C ALA A 167 -0.73 21.50 -7.53
N THR A 168 -0.88 22.59 -6.77
CA THR A 168 -0.48 23.94 -7.21
C THR A 168 1.03 24.06 -7.45
N PRO A 169 1.92 23.69 -6.50
CA PRO A 169 3.36 23.67 -6.76
C PRO A 169 3.75 22.72 -7.89
N LEU A 170 3.06 21.58 -8.03
CA LEU A 170 3.30 20.65 -9.14
C LEU A 170 2.93 21.26 -10.49
N ALA A 171 1.80 21.95 -10.59
CA ALA A 171 1.37 22.64 -11.81
C ALA A 171 2.39 23.71 -12.21
N GLY A 172 2.86 24.50 -11.24
CA GLY A 172 3.95 25.45 -11.45
C GLY A 172 5.26 24.78 -11.89
N ALA A 173 5.61 23.65 -11.27
CA ALA A 173 6.81 22.87 -11.63
C ALA A 173 6.76 22.34 -13.06
N PHE A 174 5.58 21.94 -13.54
CA PHE A 174 5.36 21.51 -14.92
C PHE A 174 5.05 22.66 -15.90
N ALA A 175 5.02 23.91 -15.45
CA ALA A 175 4.54 25.06 -16.24
C ALA A 175 3.21 24.78 -16.96
N ALA A 176 2.30 24.09 -16.28
CA ALA A 176 1.03 23.64 -16.81
C ALA A 176 -0.13 24.23 -16.00
N PRO A 177 -1.31 24.48 -16.60
CA PRO A 177 -2.46 24.98 -15.87
C PRO A 177 -3.00 23.92 -14.90
N LEU A 178 -3.51 24.40 -13.75
CA LEU A 178 -4.28 23.60 -12.81
C LEU A 178 -5.76 23.91 -12.99
N GLU A 179 -6.54 22.89 -13.31
CA GLU A 179 -7.97 22.99 -13.62
C GLU A 179 -8.80 22.12 -12.67
N ALA A 180 -10.00 22.58 -12.34
CA ALA A 180 -11.03 21.69 -11.79
C ALA A 180 -11.70 20.94 -12.96
N ALA A 181 -11.97 19.66 -12.80
CA ALA A 181 -12.83 18.94 -13.75
C ALA A 181 -14.26 19.50 -13.74
N GLU A 182 -14.72 19.94 -12.57
CA GLU A 182 -16.05 20.51 -12.35
C GLU A 182 -15.93 21.70 -11.37
N GLY A 183 -16.58 22.82 -11.70
CA GLY A 183 -16.64 24.00 -10.83
C GLY A 183 -15.36 24.82 -10.75
N THR A 184 -15.16 25.52 -9.62
CA THR A 184 -13.99 26.36 -9.36
C THR A 184 -13.14 25.73 -8.28
N LEU A 185 -11.81 25.78 -8.44
CA LEU A 185 -10.89 25.28 -7.42
C LEU A 185 -10.99 26.13 -6.15
N PRO A 186 -11.10 25.54 -4.95
CA PRO A 186 -11.01 26.29 -3.72
C PRO A 186 -9.59 26.81 -3.51
N ALA A 187 -9.46 27.80 -2.62
CA ALA A 187 -8.14 28.22 -2.16
C ALA A 187 -7.39 27.04 -1.52
N PRO A 188 -6.06 26.95 -1.69
CA PRO A 188 -5.26 25.90 -1.07
C PRO A 188 -5.41 25.96 0.46
N ALA A 189 -5.50 24.78 1.09
CA ALA A 189 -5.56 24.70 2.54
C ALA A 189 -4.31 25.32 3.18
N ALA A 190 -4.48 25.97 4.34
CA ALA A 190 -3.35 26.40 5.15
C ALA A 190 -2.46 25.19 5.51
N PRO A 191 -1.14 25.38 5.69
CA PRO A 191 -0.30 24.30 6.13
C PRO A 191 -0.74 23.81 7.50
N ASP A 192 -1.14 22.53 7.58
CA ASP A 192 -1.25 21.85 8.86
C ASP A 192 0.10 21.98 9.58
N VAL A 193 0.07 22.37 10.85
CA VAL A 193 1.24 22.42 11.73
C VAL A 193 1.67 20.97 12.01
N GLN A 194 2.35 20.37 11.04
CA GLN A 194 2.99 19.08 11.18
C GLN A 194 4.52 19.27 11.09
N PRO A 195 5.29 18.45 11.82
CA PRO A 195 6.73 18.43 11.64
C PRO A 195 7.07 18.22 10.17
N GLU A 196 8.10 18.92 9.68
CA GLU A 196 8.52 18.85 8.27
C GLU A 196 8.88 17.40 7.92
N GLU A 197 8.01 16.74 7.14
CA GLU A 197 8.24 15.37 6.68
C GLU A 197 9.44 15.39 5.70
N PRO A 198 10.48 14.57 5.92
CA PRO A 198 11.63 14.56 5.04
C PRO A 198 11.28 13.93 3.68
N VAL A 199 11.94 14.41 2.63
CA VAL A 199 11.94 13.74 1.33
C VAL A 199 12.88 12.54 1.40
N LEU A 200 12.45 11.39 0.89
CA LEU A 200 13.27 10.18 0.84
C LEU A 200 14.03 10.06 -0.49
N PRO A 201 15.22 9.42 -0.49
CA PRO A 201 15.85 8.95 -1.72
C PRO A 201 14.93 8.03 -2.54
N ALA A 202 14.98 8.17 -3.86
CA ALA A 202 14.17 7.42 -4.81
C ALA A 202 14.24 5.90 -4.60
N GLY A 203 15.44 5.37 -4.35
CA GLY A 203 15.64 3.94 -4.10
C GLY A 203 14.92 3.44 -2.85
N LYS A 204 14.90 4.23 -1.78
CA LYS A 204 14.18 3.88 -0.53
C LYS A 204 12.67 3.98 -0.69
N LEU A 205 12.21 4.97 -1.45
CA LEU A 205 10.79 5.19 -1.72
C LEU A 205 10.20 4.07 -2.61
N ALA A 206 10.99 3.52 -3.54
CA ALA A 206 10.55 2.57 -4.56
C ALA A 206 9.79 1.34 -4.05
N ARG A 207 10.17 0.82 -2.87
CA ARG A 207 9.62 -0.44 -2.35
C ARG A 207 8.15 -0.35 -2.00
N PHE A 208 7.71 0.75 -1.39
CA PHE A 208 6.37 0.84 -0.82
C PHE A 208 5.53 1.89 -1.52
N ALA A 209 4.26 1.59 -1.79
CA ALA A 209 3.31 2.55 -2.37
C ALA A 209 2.00 2.54 -1.60
N LEU A 210 1.49 3.72 -1.24
CA LEU A 210 0.21 3.90 -0.55
C LEU A 210 -0.71 4.73 -1.43
N ARG A 211 -1.87 4.17 -1.78
CA ARG A 211 -2.90 4.87 -2.55
C ARG A 211 -4.28 4.26 -2.33
N LEU A 212 -5.30 4.94 -2.81
CA LEU A 212 -6.65 4.38 -2.88
C LEU A 212 -6.76 3.43 -4.08
N GLU A 213 -7.24 2.21 -3.83
CA GLU A 213 -7.60 1.19 -4.81
C GLU A 213 -9.11 0.95 -4.74
N GLY A 214 -9.85 1.71 -5.54
CA GLY A 214 -11.29 1.80 -5.40
C GLY A 214 -11.61 2.52 -4.07
N GLU A 215 -12.36 1.86 -3.19
CA GLU A 215 -12.78 2.43 -1.91
C GLU A 215 -11.83 2.13 -0.74
N ARG A 216 -10.73 1.40 -0.99
CA ARG A 216 -9.80 0.96 0.05
C ARG A 216 -8.47 1.68 -0.12
N LEU A 217 -7.92 2.22 0.96
CA LEU A 217 -6.54 2.67 1.05
C LEU A 217 -5.65 1.43 1.17
N VAL A 218 -4.70 1.23 0.26
CA VAL A 218 -3.84 0.04 0.22
C VAL A 218 -2.38 0.44 0.27
N LEU A 219 -1.62 -0.17 1.20
CA LEU A 219 -0.17 -0.13 1.21
C LEU A 219 0.37 -1.39 0.53
N ARG A 220 1.17 -1.22 -0.51
CA ARG A 220 1.80 -2.30 -1.26
C ARG A 220 3.31 -2.35 -1.04
N ASP A 221 3.85 -3.55 -1.04
CA ASP A 221 5.27 -3.87 -1.11
C ASP A 221 5.60 -4.43 -2.49
N HIS A 222 6.41 -3.70 -3.26
CA HIS A 222 6.86 -4.03 -4.60
C HIS A 222 8.06 -4.99 -4.62
N GLU A 223 8.70 -5.23 -3.48
CA GLU A 223 9.69 -6.29 -3.33
C GLU A 223 9.00 -7.65 -3.15
N ASN A 224 7.83 -7.64 -2.51
CA ASN A 224 7.06 -8.84 -2.25
C ASN A 224 6.17 -9.21 -3.45
N GLN A 225 6.47 -10.33 -4.11
CA GLN A 225 5.66 -10.89 -5.21
C GLN A 225 4.42 -11.66 -4.71
N GLY A 226 4.05 -11.49 -3.44
CA GLY A 226 2.86 -12.07 -2.84
C GLY A 226 2.88 -13.60 -2.83
N PRO A 227 1.75 -14.26 -3.17
CA PRO A 227 1.67 -15.73 -3.22
C PRO A 227 2.69 -16.39 -4.16
N ARG A 228 3.24 -15.65 -5.14
CA ARG A 228 4.22 -16.17 -6.10
C ARG A 228 5.55 -16.50 -5.45
N THR A 229 5.96 -15.75 -4.43
CA THR A 229 7.26 -15.90 -3.74
C THR A 229 7.49 -17.33 -3.26
N ASN A 230 6.44 -17.98 -2.76
CA ASN A 230 6.53 -19.34 -2.21
C ASN A 230 6.09 -20.44 -3.21
N ALA A 231 5.66 -20.08 -4.43
CA ALA A 231 5.09 -21.04 -5.37
C ALA A 231 6.08 -22.15 -5.74
N ARG A 232 7.33 -21.81 -6.10
CA ARG A 232 8.36 -22.80 -6.43
C ARG A 232 8.65 -23.73 -5.25
N ARG A 233 8.84 -23.18 -4.05
CA ARG A 233 9.08 -23.95 -2.82
C ARG A 233 7.95 -24.92 -2.55
N ASN A 234 6.70 -24.44 -2.62
CA ASN A 234 5.52 -25.25 -2.37
C ASN A 234 5.33 -26.34 -3.45
N THR A 235 5.66 -26.07 -4.71
CA THR A 235 5.69 -27.11 -5.75
C THR A 235 6.71 -28.19 -5.42
N VAL A 236 7.93 -27.82 -5.05
CA VAL A 236 8.99 -28.79 -4.71
C VAL A 236 8.59 -29.64 -3.50
N LEU A 237 8.17 -29.00 -2.41
CA LEU A 237 7.72 -29.70 -1.19
C LEU A 237 6.53 -30.61 -1.48
N GLY A 238 5.53 -30.11 -2.22
CA GLY A 238 4.36 -30.89 -2.62
C GLY A 238 4.73 -32.11 -3.46
N SER A 239 5.63 -31.96 -4.44
CA SER A 239 6.12 -33.08 -5.26
C SER A 239 6.88 -34.12 -4.45
N ILE A 240 7.73 -33.70 -3.50
CA ILE A 240 8.45 -34.62 -2.59
C ILE A 240 7.44 -35.40 -1.73
N LEU A 241 6.44 -34.73 -1.16
CA LEU A 241 5.40 -35.38 -0.37
C LEU A 241 4.60 -36.38 -1.21
N LEU A 242 4.23 -36.03 -2.44
CA LEU A 242 3.51 -36.95 -3.33
C LEU A 242 4.36 -38.19 -3.70
N ALA A 243 5.66 -38.01 -3.93
CA ALA A 243 6.57 -39.15 -4.16
C ALA A 243 6.70 -40.06 -2.93
N LEU A 244 6.79 -39.48 -1.73
CA LEU A 244 6.79 -40.24 -0.48
C LEU A 244 5.46 -40.97 -0.27
N ALA A 245 4.34 -40.31 -0.54
CA ALA A 245 3.01 -40.93 -0.44
C ALA A 245 2.88 -42.13 -1.39
N LEU A 246 3.41 -42.03 -2.61
CA LEU A 246 3.44 -43.15 -3.56
C LEU A 246 4.22 -44.33 -2.98
N ALA A 247 5.39 -44.10 -2.39
CA ALA A 247 6.16 -45.15 -1.73
C ALA A 247 5.38 -45.81 -0.57
N LEU A 248 4.68 -45.01 0.24
CA LEU A 248 3.84 -45.51 1.33
C LEU A 248 2.65 -46.34 0.82
N TRP A 249 1.99 -45.92 -0.27
CA TRP A 249 0.95 -46.71 -0.92
C TRP A 249 1.48 -48.06 -1.42
N VAL A 250 2.69 -48.09 -1.99
CA VAL A 250 3.34 -49.35 -2.40
C VAL A 250 3.57 -50.26 -1.19
N GLN A 251 4.03 -49.72 -0.04
CA GLN A 251 4.21 -50.52 1.17
C GLN A 251 2.87 -51.00 1.76
N ALA A 252 1.82 -50.19 1.73
CA ALA A 252 0.48 -50.59 2.15
C ALA A 252 -0.04 -51.78 1.34
N VAL A 253 0.14 -51.75 0.01
CA VAL A 253 -0.24 -52.85 -0.89
C VAL A 253 0.59 -54.11 -0.62
N ARG A 254 1.89 -53.97 -0.37
CA ARG A 254 2.77 -55.10 0.00
C ARG A 254 2.34 -55.74 1.32
N ALA A 255 2.09 -54.94 2.35
CA ALA A 255 1.61 -55.40 3.65
C ALA A 255 0.25 -56.11 3.54
N PHE A 256 -0.66 -55.56 2.72
CA PHE A 256 -1.97 -56.16 2.47
C PHE A 256 -1.85 -57.54 1.82
N ARG A 257 -1.00 -57.67 0.79
CA ARG A 257 -0.72 -58.95 0.13
C ARG A 257 -0.05 -59.96 1.06
N ALA A 258 0.73 -59.49 2.04
CA ALA A 258 1.34 -60.33 3.07
C ALA A 258 0.38 -60.71 4.21
N GLY A 259 -0.84 -60.16 4.24
CA GLY A 259 -1.83 -60.43 5.29
C GLY A 259 -1.62 -59.67 6.60
N ASP A 260 -0.68 -58.72 6.66
CA ASP A 260 -0.42 -57.92 7.87
C ASP A 260 -1.36 -56.72 7.96
N ARG A 261 -2.47 -56.91 8.68
CA ARG A 261 -3.52 -55.88 8.84
C ARG A 261 -3.00 -54.61 9.54
N ASN A 262 -2.11 -54.73 10.52
CA ASN A 262 -1.63 -53.59 11.30
C ASN A 262 -0.73 -52.70 10.45
N LEU A 263 0.21 -53.30 9.71
CA LEU A 263 1.06 -52.56 8.79
C LEU A 263 0.27 -51.96 7.61
N THR A 264 -0.74 -52.67 7.08
CA THR A 264 -1.62 -52.11 6.05
C THR A 264 -2.30 -50.83 6.53
N ILE A 265 -2.93 -50.85 7.71
CA ILE A 265 -3.64 -49.67 8.26
C ILE A 265 -2.65 -48.53 8.50
N GLY A 266 -1.49 -48.82 9.08
CA GLY A 266 -0.45 -47.82 9.35
C GLY A 266 0.04 -47.13 8.08
N PHE A 267 0.48 -47.91 7.08
CA PHE A 267 0.98 -47.36 5.82
C PHE A 267 -0.12 -46.66 5.01
N ALA A 268 -1.34 -47.19 4.96
CA ALA A 268 -2.43 -46.56 4.23
C ALA A 268 -2.85 -45.23 4.86
N SER A 269 -2.92 -45.15 6.19
CA SER A 269 -3.25 -43.91 6.92
C SER A 269 -2.18 -42.84 6.69
N ALA A 270 -0.90 -43.23 6.82
CA ALA A 270 0.22 -42.34 6.52
C ALA A 270 0.19 -41.87 5.05
N ALA A 271 -0.04 -42.79 4.10
CA ALA A 271 -0.10 -42.48 2.68
C ALA A 271 -1.22 -41.47 2.36
N ALA A 272 -2.40 -41.64 2.96
CA ALA A 272 -3.53 -40.73 2.80
C ALA A 272 -3.21 -39.31 3.33
N LEU A 273 -2.66 -39.21 4.54
CA LEU A 273 -2.27 -37.92 5.15
C LEU A 273 -1.21 -37.20 4.32
N VAL A 274 -0.18 -37.93 3.87
CA VAL A 274 0.91 -37.36 3.06
C VAL A 274 0.41 -36.98 1.66
N THR A 275 -0.50 -37.75 1.07
CA THR A 275 -1.15 -37.41 -0.21
C THR A 275 -1.95 -36.11 -0.09
N LEU A 276 -2.79 -35.98 0.94
CA LEU A 276 -3.57 -34.77 1.18
C LEU A 276 -2.68 -33.55 1.39
N SER A 277 -1.61 -33.71 2.17
CA SER A 277 -0.62 -32.66 2.42
C SER A 277 0.08 -32.25 1.12
N GLY A 278 0.60 -33.21 0.35
CA GLY A 278 1.24 -32.95 -0.94
C GLY A 278 0.31 -32.26 -1.94
N TYR A 279 -0.94 -32.72 -2.02
CA TYR A 279 -1.97 -32.10 -2.85
C TYR A 279 -2.27 -30.65 -2.43
N ALA A 280 -2.35 -30.37 -1.13
CA ALA A 280 -2.55 -29.01 -0.62
C ALA A 280 -1.39 -28.10 -1.01
N PHE A 281 -0.13 -28.53 -0.81
CA PHE A 281 1.05 -27.76 -1.21
C PHE A 281 1.08 -27.44 -2.71
N VAL A 282 0.84 -28.43 -3.58
CA VAL A 282 0.78 -28.22 -5.04
C VAL A 282 -0.39 -27.32 -5.43
N SER A 283 -1.53 -27.43 -4.75
CA SER A 283 -2.71 -26.59 -5.03
C SER A 283 -2.45 -25.13 -4.68
N VAL A 284 -1.84 -24.86 -3.52
CA VAL A 284 -1.40 -23.51 -3.12
C VAL A 284 -0.37 -22.97 -4.11
N ALA A 285 0.60 -23.81 -4.52
CA ALA A 285 1.60 -23.41 -5.51
C ALA A 285 0.98 -23.07 -6.87
N ARG A 286 0.00 -23.84 -7.33
CA ARG A 286 -0.73 -23.59 -8.58
C ARG A 286 -1.50 -22.27 -8.54
N PHE A 287 -2.09 -21.95 -7.38
CA PHE A 287 -2.74 -20.66 -7.19
C PHE A 287 -1.71 -19.51 -7.20
N GLY A 288 -0.63 -19.65 -6.41
CA GLY A 288 0.41 -18.65 -6.31
C GLY A 288 1.15 -18.38 -7.63
N ALA A 289 1.37 -19.41 -8.46
CA ALA A 289 2.00 -19.27 -9.77
C ALA A 289 1.15 -18.47 -10.79
N ARG A 290 -0.16 -18.34 -10.54
CA ARG A 290 -1.07 -17.54 -11.38
C ARG A 290 -1.19 -16.09 -10.92
N TYR A 291 -0.49 -15.72 -9.84
CA TYR A 291 -0.45 -14.35 -9.35
C TYR A 291 0.32 -13.45 -10.32
N ARG A 292 -0.33 -12.38 -10.79
CA ARG A 292 0.20 -11.51 -11.86
C ARG A 292 0.78 -10.19 -11.37
N ALA A 293 0.28 -9.63 -10.26
CA ALA A 293 0.78 -8.35 -9.77
C ALA A 293 2.25 -8.44 -9.35
N LEU A 294 3.00 -7.38 -9.61
CA LEU A 294 4.40 -7.24 -9.23
C LEU A 294 4.57 -6.66 -7.81
N SER A 295 3.54 -6.79 -6.98
CA SER A 295 3.52 -6.30 -5.60
C SER A 295 2.53 -7.10 -4.77
N ALA A 296 2.68 -7.03 -3.45
CA ALA A 296 1.73 -7.59 -2.49
C ALA A 296 1.16 -6.47 -1.62
N PRO A 297 -0.15 -6.44 -1.33
CA PRO A 297 -0.68 -5.57 -0.31
C PRO A 297 -0.21 -6.05 1.07
N LEU A 298 0.42 -5.16 1.84
CA LEU A 298 0.75 -5.39 3.24
C LEU A 298 -0.42 -5.07 4.15
N PHE A 299 -1.23 -4.10 3.73
CA PHE A 299 -2.31 -3.54 4.51
C PHE A 299 -3.35 -2.96 3.56
N TRP A 300 -4.61 -3.04 3.98
CA TRP A 300 -5.60 -2.09 3.50
C TRP A 300 -6.48 -1.57 4.63
N ALA A 301 -6.85 -0.29 4.54
CA ALA A 301 -7.93 0.30 5.32
C ALA A 301 -9.07 0.65 4.39
N GLY A 302 -10.27 0.31 4.79
CA GLY A 302 -11.46 0.83 4.17
C GLY A 302 -12.29 1.57 5.18
N ARG A 303 -13.56 1.68 4.87
CA ARG A 303 -14.42 2.60 5.59
C ARG A 303 -14.74 2.19 7.03
N ASP A 304 -14.81 0.89 7.30
CA ASP A 304 -15.24 0.32 8.58
C ASP A 304 -14.12 -0.42 9.32
N ARG A 305 -13.15 -0.96 8.59
CA ARG A 305 -12.08 -1.80 9.12
C ARG A 305 -10.77 -1.60 8.39
N PHE A 306 -9.70 -2.04 9.04
CA PHE A 306 -8.44 -2.33 8.37
C PHE A 306 -8.09 -3.81 8.48
N VAL A 307 -7.25 -4.27 7.56
CA VAL A 307 -6.77 -5.65 7.48
C VAL A 307 -5.28 -5.62 7.15
N ILE A 308 -4.50 -6.40 7.90
CA ILE A 308 -3.10 -6.70 7.60
C ILE A 308 -3.04 -7.95 6.73
N ALA A 309 -2.16 -7.95 5.73
CA ALA A 309 -1.94 -9.04 4.77
C ALA A 309 -3.26 -9.57 4.16
N PRO A 310 -3.99 -8.74 3.41
CA PRO A 310 -5.28 -9.13 2.89
C PRO A 310 -5.21 -10.21 1.82
N TRP A 311 -6.34 -10.89 1.65
CA TRP A 311 -6.54 -11.81 0.55
C TRP A 311 -6.62 -11.04 -0.77
N VAL A 312 -6.11 -11.67 -1.83
CA VAL A 312 -6.01 -11.07 -3.16
C VAL A 312 -6.44 -12.03 -4.25
N SER A 313 -6.97 -11.47 -5.32
CA SER A 313 -7.24 -12.19 -6.56
C SER A 313 -5.93 -12.63 -7.24
N ARG A 314 -6.05 -13.41 -8.32
CA ARG A 314 -4.90 -13.74 -9.19
C ARG A 314 -4.26 -12.51 -9.85
N THR A 315 -5.00 -11.43 -9.98
CA THR A 315 -4.52 -10.18 -10.59
C THR A 315 -3.92 -9.24 -9.55
N GLY A 316 -3.95 -9.60 -8.26
CA GLY A 316 -3.43 -8.79 -7.15
C GLY A 316 -4.44 -7.79 -6.58
N ALA A 317 -5.66 -7.76 -7.11
CA ALA A 317 -6.75 -6.96 -6.57
C ALA A 317 -7.15 -7.47 -5.18
N VAL A 318 -7.40 -6.55 -4.25
CA VAL A 318 -7.86 -6.88 -2.88
C VAL A 318 -9.22 -7.57 -2.94
N ASP A 319 -9.37 -8.67 -2.20
CA ASP A 319 -10.64 -9.37 -2.05
C ASP A 319 -11.64 -8.54 -1.24
N LEU A 320 -12.83 -8.32 -1.78
CA LEU A 320 -13.90 -7.55 -1.16
C LEU A 320 -14.96 -8.43 -0.51
N LEU A 321 -14.91 -9.75 -0.72
CA LEU A 321 -15.83 -10.69 -0.13
C LEU A 321 -15.72 -10.69 1.41
N PRO A 322 -16.79 -11.08 2.13
CA PRO A 322 -16.74 -11.23 3.58
C PRO A 322 -15.59 -12.14 4.04
N GLU A 323 -15.29 -13.19 3.28
CA GLU A 323 -14.19 -14.11 3.54
C GLU A 323 -12.81 -13.44 3.37
N GLY A 324 -12.69 -12.47 2.46
CA GLY A 324 -11.50 -11.61 2.34
C GLY A 324 -11.26 -10.75 3.59
N ARG A 325 -12.27 -10.65 4.48
CA ARG A 325 -12.18 -10.00 5.80
C ARG A 325 -11.73 -10.95 6.91
N LEU A 326 -11.44 -12.23 6.62
CA LEU A 326 -10.98 -13.21 7.64
C LEU A 326 -9.52 -13.05 8.05
N GLY A 327 -8.80 -12.04 7.54
CA GLY A 327 -7.60 -11.53 8.20
C GLY A 327 -7.94 -10.90 9.56
N ALA A 328 -6.97 -10.30 10.25
CA ALA A 328 -7.23 -9.51 11.45
C ALA A 328 -7.99 -8.21 11.09
N ALA A 329 -9.27 -8.35 10.72
CA ALA A 329 -10.19 -7.28 10.39
C ALA A 329 -10.57 -6.56 11.67
N ILE A 330 -9.86 -5.47 11.94
CA ILE A 330 -10.05 -4.64 13.12
C ILE A 330 -10.85 -3.42 12.71
N ALA A 331 -11.84 -3.06 13.53
CA ALA A 331 -12.65 -1.90 13.25
C ALA A 331 -11.77 -0.64 13.26
N MET A 332 -12.02 0.30 12.35
CA MET A 332 -11.20 1.53 12.26
C MET A 332 -11.22 2.33 13.58
N GLU A 333 -12.30 2.23 14.37
CA GLU A 333 -12.43 2.86 15.69
C GLU A 333 -11.51 2.28 16.78
N GLU A 334 -11.00 1.07 16.54
CA GLU A 334 -10.08 0.36 17.44
C GLU A 334 -8.62 0.74 17.16
N VAL A 335 -8.34 1.46 16.07
CA VAL A 335 -7.01 2.03 15.78
C VAL A 335 -6.68 3.11 16.81
N ARG A 336 -5.49 3.01 17.40
CA ARG A 336 -4.97 3.94 18.41
C ARG A 336 -3.84 4.81 17.90
N GLY A 337 -3.15 4.36 16.86
CA GLY A 337 -2.10 5.14 16.21
C GLY A 337 -1.12 4.25 15.49
N VAL A 338 -0.07 4.87 14.97
CA VAL A 338 1.05 4.19 14.31
C VAL A 338 2.32 4.49 15.07
N SER A 339 3.09 3.46 15.40
CA SER A 339 4.37 3.54 16.13
C SER A 339 5.50 2.88 15.37
N THR A 340 6.74 3.21 15.77
CA THR A 340 7.95 2.65 15.18
C THR A 340 8.89 2.04 16.23
N PRO A 341 8.48 0.99 16.96
CA PRO A 341 9.34 0.41 17.98
C PRO A 341 10.53 -0.32 17.34
N ARG A 342 11.64 -0.33 18.05
CA ARG A 342 12.83 -1.09 17.68
C ARG A 342 12.69 -2.54 18.13
N ARG A 343 13.03 -3.49 17.26
CA ARG A 343 13.06 -4.93 17.52
C ARG A 343 14.41 -5.45 17.03
N ASP A 344 15.32 -5.73 17.96
CA ASP A 344 16.71 -6.09 17.65
C ASP A 344 17.38 -5.02 16.74
N ASP A 345 17.82 -5.44 15.55
CA ASP A 345 18.45 -4.60 14.52
C ASP A 345 17.43 -3.95 13.57
N LEU A 346 16.13 -4.20 13.76
CA LEU A 346 15.05 -3.71 12.90
C LEU A 346 14.20 -2.66 13.62
N VAL A 347 13.51 -1.86 12.81
CA VAL A 347 12.43 -0.95 13.22
C VAL A 347 11.15 -1.45 12.57
N ALA A 348 10.14 -1.76 13.40
CA ALA A 348 8.83 -2.15 12.92
C ALA A 348 7.99 -0.90 12.64
N VAL A 349 7.17 -0.90 11.60
CA VAL A 349 6.06 0.06 11.46
C VAL A 349 4.80 -0.65 11.90
N GLU A 350 4.23 -0.24 13.03
CA GLU A 350 3.15 -0.95 13.70
C GLU A 350 1.88 -0.11 13.77
N ILE A 351 0.74 -0.74 13.50
CA ILE A 351 -0.59 -0.17 13.78
C ILE A 351 -1.01 -0.67 15.16
N ASN A 352 -1.16 0.27 16.09
CA ASN A 352 -1.65 -0.02 17.43
C ASN A 352 -3.17 -0.09 17.42
N SER A 353 -3.71 -1.16 18.00
CA SER A 353 -5.15 -1.38 18.10
C SER A 353 -5.59 -1.82 19.49
N ASP A 354 -6.91 -1.89 19.71
CA ASP A 354 -7.48 -2.49 20.92
C ASP A 354 -7.16 -3.99 21.10
N HIS A 355 -6.67 -4.66 20.05
CA HIS A 355 -6.27 -6.07 20.07
C HIS A 355 -4.76 -6.27 20.16
N GLY A 356 -4.01 -5.18 20.35
CA GLY A 356 -2.55 -5.18 20.41
C GLY A 356 -1.89 -4.53 19.17
N PRO A 357 -0.56 -4.41 19.17
CA PRO A 357 0.20 -3.92 18.03
C PRO A 357 0.20 -4.93 16.88
N MET A 358 0.12 -4.44 15.65
CA MET A 358 0.22 -5.25 14.45
C MET A 358 1.27 -4.68 13.51
N ASP A 359 2.29 -5.47 13.23
CA ASP A 359 3.37 -5.10 12.31
C ASP A 359 2.83 -5.02 10.89
N VAL A 360 3.03 -3.87 10.24
CA VAL A 360 2.78 -3.70 8.81
C VAL A 360 3.99 -4.18 8.01
N PHE A 361 5.18 -3.75 8.42
CA PHE A 361 6.47 -4.25 7.92
C PHE A 361 7.61 -3.94 8.91
N LEU A 362 8.77 -4.55 8.66
CA LEU A 362 10.02 -4.25 9.37
C LEU A 362 11.07 -3.73 8.39
N THR A 363 11.96 -2.87 8.86
CA THR A 363 13.08 -2.33 8.08
C THR A 363 14.28 -2.02 8.97
N GLU A 364 15.50 -2.10 8.44
CA GLU A 364 16.72 -1.63 9.12
C GLU A 364 16.81 -0.09 9.14
N ASP A 365 16.02 0.60 8.31
CA ASP A 365 16.09 2.04 8.13
C ASP A 365 15.03 2.78 8.96
N ALA A 366 15.49 3.41 10.05
CA ALA A 366 14.65 4.19 10.95
C ALA A 366 13.98 5.41 10.26
N ALA A 367 14.64 6.04 9.29
CA ALA A 367 14.09 7.19 8.57
C ALA A 367 12.95 6.74 7.63
N LEU A 368 13.13 5.59 6.96
CA LEU A 368 12.08 4.96 6.17
C LEU A 368 10.88 4.58 7.03
N ALA A 369 11.12 3.97 8.20
CA ALA A 369 10.05 3.62 9.15
C ALA A 369 9.28 4.85 9.63
N ALA A 370 9.98 5.93 10.01
CA ALA A 370 9.36 7.17 10.46
C ALA A 370 8.50 7.83 9.37
N TYR A 371 9.02 7.89 8.14
CA TYR A 371 8.30 8.41 6.97
C TYR A 371 6.99 7.66 6.73
N TRP A 372 7.04 6.32 6.66
CA TRP A 372 5.84 5.52 6.43
C TRP A 372 4.88 5.52 7.61
N ALA A 373 5.37 5.62 8.85
CA ALA A 373 4.53 5.76 10.03
C ALA A 373 3.73 7.07 10.02
N ALA A 374 4.37 8.18 9.61
CA ALA A 374 3.69 9.47 9.45
C ALA A 374 2.61 9.39 8.35
N ALA A 375 2.97 8.83 7.18
CA ALA A 375 2.04 8.64 6.08
C ALA A 375 0.82 7.78 6.44
N LEU A 376 1.05 6.64 7.10
CA LEU A 376 -0.01 5.75 7.56
C LEU A 376 -0.88 6.41 8.63
N ARG A 377 -0.30 7.15 9.57
CA ARG A 377 -1.08 7.86 10.60
C ARG A 377 -2.07 8.84 9.98
N ARG A 378 -1.60 9.65 9.04
CA ARG A 378 -2.44 10.61 8.31
C ARG A 378 -3.53 9.90 7.51
N ALA A 379 -3.14 8.91 6.71
CA ALA A 379 -4.08 8.21 5.84
C ALA A 379 -5.11 7.37 6.61
N LEU A 380 -4.74 6.77 7.75
CA LEU A 380 -5.69 6.11 8.65
C LEU A 380 -6.66 7.11 9.31
N GLY A 381 -6.17 8.30 9.67
CA GLY A 381 -7.00 9.40 10.17
C GLY A 381 -8.05 9.81 9.14
N ASP A 382 -7.64 9.97 7.88
CA ASP A 382 -8.54 10.30 6.77
C ASP A 382 -9.62 9.21 6.57
N MET A 383 -9.30 7.94 6.82
CA MET A 383 -10.24 6.83 6.66
C MET A 383 -11.16 6.61 7.88
N ALA A 384 -10.82 7.15 9.07
CA ALA A 384 -11.56 6.90 10.30
C ALA A 384 -12.95 7.58 10.28
N HIS A 385 -14.01 6.83 10.64
CA HIS A 385 -15.37 7.37 10.71
C HIS A 385 -15.55 8.31 11.93
N PRO A 386 -16.21 9.47 11.79
CA PRO A 386 -16.32 10.47 12.86
C PRO A 386 -17.29 10.05 13.98
N GLY A 387 -18.34 9.30 13.63
CA GLY A 387 -19.47 8.97 14.50
C GLY A 387 -19.49 7.55 15.05
N THR A 388 -18.39 6.80 14.94
CA THR A 388 -18.36 5.41 15.44
C THR A 388 -18.38 5.42 16.97
N ARG A 389 -19.49 4.92 17.54
CA ARG A 389 -19.71 4.80 18.98
C ARG A 389 -18.54 4.04 19.58
N ALA A 390 -17.84 4.68 20.52
CA ALA A 390 -16.73 4.09 21.24
C ALA A 390 -17.02 2.63 21.62
N SER A 391 -16.18 1.68 21.19
CA SER A 391 -16.28 0.26 21.57
C SER A 391 -16.47 0.13 23.08
N ALA A 392 -17.09 -0.96 23.57
CA ALA A 392 -17.25 -1.16 25.01
C ALA A 392 -15.91 -1.07 25.77
N ARG A 393 -14.80 -1.48 25.10
CA ARG A 393 -13.42 -1.32 25.57
C ARG A 393 -12.95 0.13 25.56
N LYS A 394 -13.24 0.93 24.52
CA LYS A 394 -12.97 2.37 24.50
C LYS A 394 -13.71 3.09 25.63
N ARG A 395 -15.01 2.79 25.83
CA ARG A 395 -15.80 3.35 26.96
C ARG A 395 -15.29 2.93 28.33
N ALA A 396 -14.78 1.70 28.47
CA ALA A 396 -14.20 1.22 29.72
C ALA A 396 -12.84 1.89 30.00
N ARG A 397 -12.03 2.13 28.96
CA ARG A 397 -10.76 2.86 29.08
C ARG A 397 -10.94 4.35 29.29
N GLU A 398 -11.87 5.00 28.61
CA GLU A 398 -12.20 6.42 28.86
C GLU A 398 -12.68 6.62 30.30
N ARG A 399 -13.41 5.64 30.86
CA ARG A 399 -13.73 5.59 32.29
C ARG A 399 -12.47 5.44 33.15
N ALA A 400 -11.61 4.46 32.86
CA ALA A 400 -10.36 4.25 33.60
C ALA A 400 -9.35 5.42 33.49
N ALA A 401 -9.32 6.14 32.37
CA ALA A 401 -8.47 7.30 32.14
C ALA A 401 -9.07 8.59 32.72
N GLY A 402 -10.40 8.66 32.86
CA GLY A 402 -11.08 9.69 33.64
C GLY A 402 -10.95 9.48 35.15
N GLU A 403 -10.61 8.25 35.58
CA GLU A 403 -10.30 7.87 36.97
C GLU A 403 -8.78 7.95 37.26
N VAL A 404 -8.09 9.02 36.83
CA VAL A 404 -6.82 9.36 37.48
C VAL A 404 -7.15 9.73 38.93
N PRO A 405 -6.69 8.97 39.94
CA PRO A 405 -7.03 9.28 41.32
C PRO A 405 -6.41 10.61 41.69
N ALA A 406 -7.21 11.51 42.28
CA ALA A 406 -6.76 12.73 42.97
C ALA A 406 -5.77 12.46 44.13
N ALA A 407 -5.34 11.22 44.34
CA ALA A 407 -4.40 10.81 45.39
C ALA A 407 -2.93 11.13 45.08
N ALA A 408 -2.57 11.53 43.85
CA ALA A 408 -1.20 11.95 43.52
C ALA A 408 -0.94 13.46 43.70
N ALA A 409 -1.98 14.28 43.91
CA ALA A 409 -1.85 15.73 44.07
C ALA A 409 -1.78 16.22 45.53
N MET A 410 -1.78 15.30 46.52
CA MET A 410 -1.77 15.64 47.95
C MET A 410 -0.47 15.29 48.70
N ASN A 411 0.57 14.81 48.01
CA ASN A 411 1.86 14.45 48.65
C ASN A 411 3.06 15.35 48.28
N GLU A 412 2.84 16.50 47.65
CA GLU A 412 3.91 17.48 47.34
C GLU A 412 3.78 18.82 48.10
N VAL A 413 2.99 18.89 49.17
CA VAL A 413 2.91 20.07 50.07
C VAL A 413 3.50 19.82 51.47
N THR A 414 4.08 18.65 51.70
CA THR A 414 4.91 18.40 52.90
C THR A 414 6.14 17.58 52.53
N ARG A 415 7.15 18.27 51.99
CA ARG A 415 8.56 17.97 52.20
C ARG A 415 9.43 19.20 52.01
#